data_AF-A0A535DSV9-F1
#
_entry.id   AF-A0A535DSV9-F1
#
_cell.length_a   1.000
_cell.length_b   1.000
_cell.length_c   1.000
_cell.angle_alpha   90.00
_cell.angle_beta   90.00
_cell.angle_gamma   90.00
#
_symmetry.space_group_name_H-M   'P 1'
#
loop_
_entity.id
_entity.type
_entity.pdbx_description
1 polymer ?
#
loop_
_entity_poly.entity_id
_entity_poly.type
_entity_poly.pdbx_seq_one_letter_code
_entity_poly.pdbx_strand_id
1 'polypeptide(L)'
;MVGGSKQMQRGQAIVLVALMILVLFGFVGLAIDSGRAYLDRRHLQAAADAAALAAAYTYMNTSDYSQSEQKAADTYAGNEALYGAAACSGLGTLAATCTFGDPWGQTLTIIVTNKAIAGVSFAVTATHSIPVAIMQVLGSGRSINVSAAATAVARRAGTNGAAIQTLSPAGCGGNGGQSLTFQGSSKTYVTGDIWSNGSVFDNSASAGGSVNGNVIDICGSQPALTTPTPWTVSGTQANGWTMPDPGYPLPPLNASSQSWSSTSGSVEQPGTYSSDPRPSGCYFLAGGVYNFKVGITENGGFVSN
;
A
#
# COMPACT_ATOMS: atom_id res chain seq x y z
N MET A 1 -43.53 -21.36 -72.75
CA MET A 1 -42.94 -21.21 -71.41
C MET A 1 -41.53 -20.67 -71.58
N VAL A 2 -41.31 -19.36 -71.39
CA VAL A 2 -39.97 -18.76 -71.40
C VAL A 2 -39.76 -18.15 -70.02
N GLY A 3 -38.91 -18.80 -69.22
CA GLY A 3 -38.69 -18.49 -67.83
C GLY A 3 -37.50 -17.55 -67.61
N GLY A 4 -37.76 -16.46 -66.89
CA GLY A 4 -36.90 -15.88 -65.86
C GLY A 4 -35.54 -15.31 -66.28
N SER A 5 -35.50 -14.00 -66.53
CA SER A 5 -34.29 -13.20 -66.68
C SER A 5 -33.41 -13.19 -65.41
N LYS A 6 -32.29 -13.94 -65.41
CA LYS A 6 -31.20 -13.85 -64.41
C LYS A 6 -30.31 -12.61 -64.61
N GLN A 7 -30.88 -11.43 -64.84
CA GLN A 7 -30.08 -10.19 -65.07
C GLN A 7 -30.23 -9.12 -63.97
N MET A 8 -31.07 -9.32 -62.96
CA MET A 8 -31.30 -8.31 -61.91
C MET A 8 -30.41 -8.43 -60.66
N GLN A 9 -29.52 -9.43 -60.54
CA GLN A 9 -28.66 -9.60 -59.36
C GLN A 9 -27.24 -9.04 -59.47
N ARG A 10 -26.78 -8.62 -60.67
CA ARG A 10 -25.40 -8.11 -60.86
C ARG A 10 -25.18 -6.69 -60.32
N GLY A 11 -26.23 -5.87 -60.22
CA GLY A 11 -26.13 -4.49 -59.71
C GLY A 11 -26.21 -4.36 -58.18
N GLN A 12 -26.76 -5.35 -57.48
CA GLN A 12 -26.89 -5.29 -56.01
C GLN A 12 -25.62 -5.77 -55.30
N ALA A 13 -24.89 -6.71 -55.92
CA ALA A 13 -23.63 -7.22 -55.39
C ALA A 13 -22.56 -6.13 -55.23
N ILE A 14 -22.46 -5.19 -56.19
CA ILE A 14 -21.45 -4.12 -56.12
C ILE A 14 -21.72 -3.15 -54.97
N VAL A 15 -22.99 -2.88 -54.66
CA VAL A 15 -23.38 -2.03 -53.52
C VAL A 15 -23.02 -2.71 -52.20
N LEU A 16 -23.29 -4.01 -52.08
CA LEU A 16 -23.00 -4.79 -50.87
C LEU A 16 -21.48 -4.91 -50.65
N VAL A 17 -20.70 -5.11 -51.72
CA VAL A 17 -19.24 -5.11 -51.66
C VAL A 17 -18.69 -3.74 -51.27
N ALA A 18 -19.22 -2.65 -51.82
CA ALA A 18 -18.82 -1.28 -51.45
C ALA A 18 -19.09 -0.99 -49.96
N LEU A 19 -20.23 -1.43 -49.43
CA LEU A 19 -20.56 -1.30 -48.01
C LEU A 19 -19.63 -2.16 -47.13
N MET A 20 -19.32 -3.40 -47.53
CA MET A 20 -18.39 -4.24 -46.79
C MET A 20 -16.97 -3.66 -46.74
N ILE A 21 -16.49 -3.08 -47.85
CA ILE A 21 -15.18 -2.42 -47.87
C ILE A 21 -15.14 -1.26 -46.87
N LEU A 22 -16.19 -0.44 -46.80
CA LEU A 22 -16.29 0.66 -45.84
C LEU A 22 -16.23 0.15 -44.39
N VAL A 23 -16.98 -0.91 -44.09
CA VAL A 23 -16.97 -1.55 -42.76
C VAL A 23 -15.58 -2.11 -42.42
N LEU A 24 -14.92 -2.78 -43.37
CA LEU A 24 -13.57 -3.31 -43.17
C LEU A 24 -12.54 -2.21 -42.90
N PHE A 25 -12.62 -1.08 -43.62
CA PHE A 25 -11.78 0.08 -43.31
C PHE A 25 -12.06 0.66 -41.91
N GLY A 26 -13.33 0.63 -41.47
CA GLY A 26 -13.68 0.99 -40.11
C GLY A 26 -13.01 0.11 -39.06
N PHE A 27 -13.00 -1.22 -39.28
CA PHE A 27 -12.31 -2.15 -38.38
C PHE A 27 -10.79 -1.99 -38.40
N VAL A 28 -10.18 -1.76 -39.56
CA VAL A 28 -8.74 -1.49 -39.67
C VAL A 28 -8.38 -0.21 -38.92
N GLY A 29 -9.20 0.83 -39.05
CA GLY A 29 -9.03 2.08 -38.31
C GLY A 29 -9.04 1.88 -36.80
N LEU A 30 -10.05 1.16 -36.31
CA LEU A 30 -10.18 0.81 -34.90
C LEU A 30 -9.00 -0.03 -34.42
N ALA A 31 -8.54 -1.00 -35.20
CA ALA A 31 -7.40 -1.85 -34.86
C ALA A 31 -6.09 -1.06 -34.74
N ILE A 32 -5.84 -0.10 -35.65
CA ILE A 32 -4.62 0.72 -35.62
C ILE A 32 -4.65 1.69 -34.43
N ASP A 33 -5.77 2.41 -34.23
CA ASP A 33 -5.87 3.38 -33.15
C ASP A 33 -5.85 2.70 -31.77
N SER A 34 -6.53 1.56 -31.60
CA SER A 34 -6.47 0.77 -30.36
C SER A 34 -5.10 0.14 -30.11
N GLY A 35 -4.42 -0.35 -31.15
CA GLY A 35 -3.07 -0.88 -31.04
C GLY A 35 -2.06 0.16 -30.57
N ARG A 36 -2.14 1.38 -31.12
CA ARG A 36 -1.30 2.51 -30.70
C ARG A 36 -1.59 2.91 -29.26
N ALA A 37 -2.86 3.08 -28.90
CA ALA A 37 -3.25 3.42 -27.53
C ALA A 37 -2.82 2.36 -26.50
N TYR A 38 -2.87 1.08 -26.87
CA TYR A 38 -2.43 -0.01 -26.00
C TYR A 38 -0.92 -0.01 -25.76
N LEU A 39 -0.12 0.19 -26.82
CA LEU A 39 1.33 0.29 -26.70
C LEU A 39 1.74 1.50 -25.85
N ASP A 40 1.13 2.66 -26.10
CA ASP A 40 1.37 3.88 -25.35
C ASP A 40 1.08 3.70 -23.86
N ARG A 41 -0.08 3.11 -23.52
CA ARG A 41 -0.43 2.77 -22.13
C ARG A 41 0.61 1.88 -21.46
N ARG A 42 1.23 0.95 -22.19
CA ARG A 42 2.26 0.06 -21.65
C ARG A 42 3.56 0.82 -21.37
N HIS A 43 3.95 1.73 -22.25
CA HIS A 43 5.12 2.61 -22.02
C HIS A 43 4.89 3.52 -20.83
N LEU A 44 3.72 4.17 -20.79
CA LEU A 44 3.32 5.08 -19.72
C LEU A 44 3.26 4.38 -18.35
N GLN A 45 2.78 3.13 -18.30
CA GLN A 45 2.82 2.32 -17.08
C GLN A 45 4.26 2.03 -16.63
N ALA A 46 5.14 1.62 -17.55
CA ALA A 46 6.54 1.36 -17.22
C ALA A 46 7.27 2.63 -16.73
N ALA A 47 6.97 3.78 -17.33
CA ALA A 47 7.48 5.08 -16.89
C ALA A 47 6.97 5.45 -15.50
N ALA A 48 5.69 5.25 -15.22
CA ALA A 48 5.09 5.50 -13.89
C ALA A 48 5.68 4.59 -12.80
N ASP A 49 5.87 3.29 -13.10
CA ASP A 49 6.48 2.33 -12.17
C ASP A 49 7.92 2.72 -11.84
N ALA A 50 8.70 3.08 -12.87
CA ALA A 50 10.07 3.54 -12.68
C ALA A 50 10.14 4.86 -11.90
N ALA A 51 9.23 5.80 -12.14
CA ALA A 51 9.14 7.06 -11.41
C ALA A 51 8.82 6.82 -9.92
N ALA A 52 7.82 6.00 -9.62
CA ALA A 52 7.47 5.64 -8.24
C ALA A 52 8.65 4.99 -7.50
N LEU A 53 9.33 4.05 -8.16
CA LEU A 53 10.51 3.39 -7.59
C LEU A 53 11.68 4.36 -7.38
N ALA A 54 11.93 5.27 -8.32
CA ALA A 54 12.99 6.26 -8.22
C ALA A 54 12.75 7.26 -7.07
N ALA A 55 11.50 7.70 -6.86
CA ALA A 55 11.15 8.51 -5.70
C ALA A 55 11.38 7.74 -4.40
N ALA A 56 10.88 6.51 -4.31
CA ALA A 56 11.04 5.69 -3.11
C ALA A 56 12.53 5.45 -2.78
N TYR A 57 13.34 5.11 -3.78
CA TYR A 57 14.77 4.89 -3.62
C TYR A 57 15.53 6.16 -3.20
N THR A 58 15.18 7.31 -3.79
CA THR A 58 15.78 8.60 -3.42
C THR A 58 15.45 8.95 -1.99
N TYR A 59 14.19 8.77 -1.58
CA TYR A 59 13.76 9.01 -0.21
C TYR A 59 14.53 8.15 0.80
N MET A 60 14.76 6.88 0.48
CA MET A 60 15.54 5.98 1.35
C MET A 60 16.97 6.50 1.60
N ASN A 61 17.56 7.22 0.64
CA ASN A 61 18.92 7.74 0.71
C ASN A 61 19.00 9.16 1.28
N THR A 62 18.05 10.05 0.97
CA THR A 62 18.12 11.48 1.31
C THR A 62 17.16 11.90 2.43
N SER A 63 16.08 11.14 2.67
CA SER A 63 14.97 11.52 3.57
C SER A 63 14.28 12.84 3.20
N ASP A 64 14.44 13.29 1.95
CA ASP A 64 13.92 14.56 1.44
C ASP A 64 12.81 14.30 0.42
N TYR A 65 11.58 14.74 0.73
CA TYR A 65 10.43 14.57 -0.15
C TYR A 65 10.57 15.33 -1.46
N SER A 66 11.08 16.57 -1.42
CA SER A 66 11.22 17.43 -2.59
C SER A 66 12.19 16.83 -3.60
N GLN A 67 13.35 16.36 -3.13
CA GLN A 67 14.30 15.66 -4.00
C GLN A 67 13.75 14.35 -4.56
N SER A 68 12.96 13.62 -3.77
CA SER A 68 12.36 12.36 -4.20
C SER A 68 11.32 12.55 -5.29
N GLU A 69 10.42 13.53 -5.12
CA GLU A 69 9.40 13.89 -6.10
C GLU A 69 10.03 14.45 -7.38
N GLN A 70 11.08 15.29 -7.26
CA GLN A 70 11.83 15.77 -8.43
C GLN A 70 12.48 14.60 -9.18
N LYS A 71 13.09 13.63 -8.47
CA LYS A 71 13.70 12.47 -9.12
C LYS A 71 12.68 11.58 -9.83
N ALA A 72 11.47 11.45 -9.29
CA ALA A 72 10.36 10.78 -9.98
C ALA A 72 10.02 11.49 -11.29
N ALA A 73 9.87 12.82 -11.27
CA ALA A 73 9.59 13.60 -12.47
C ALA A 73 10.69 13.47 -13.53
N ASP A 74 11.96 13.54 -13.14
CA ASP A 74 13.10 13.39 -14.05
C ASP A 74 13.16 11.99 -14.67
N THR A 75 12.89 10.95 -13.87
CA THR A 75 12.90 9.56 -14.32
C THR A 75 11.74 9.29 -15.27
N TYR A 76 10.55 9.81 -14.96
CA TYR A 76 9.39 9.76 -15.85
C TYR A 76 9.69 10.43 -17.20
N ALA A 77 10.21 11.67 -17.16
CA ALA A 77 10.57 12.42 -18.37
C ALA A 77 11.61 11.68 -19.23
N GLY A 78 12.61 11.06 -18.60
CA GLY A 78 13.61 10.25 -19.30
C GLY A 78 13.04 9.02 -20.00
N ASN A 79 12.08 8.33 -19.37
CA ASN A 79 11.45 7.13 -19.95
C ASN A 79 10.49 7.45 -21.09
N GLU A 80 9.74 8.53 -20.97
CA GLU A 80 8.82 9.03 -22.01
C GLU A 80 9.54 9.86 -23.08
N ALA A 81 10.88 9.99 -23.00
CA ALA A 81 11.72 10.77 -23.90
C ALA A 81 11.23 12.22 -24.08
N LEU A 82 10.80 12.86 -23.00
CA LEU A 82 10.30 14.22 -22.99
C LEU A 82 11.47 15.22 -22.99
N TYR A 83 11.55 16.02 -24.05
CA TYR A 83 12.57 17.06 -24.19
C TYR A 83 12.05 18.38 -23.60
N GLY A 84 12.41 18.67 -22.35
CA GLY A 84 12.07 19.92 -21.67
C GLY A 84 12.17 19.80 -20.16
N ALA A 85 12.33 20.93 -19.47
CA ALA A 85 12.27 20.94 -18.01
C ALA A 85 10.83 20.68 -17.56
N ALA A 86 10.65 19.74 -16.63
CA ALA A 86 9.37 19.53 -15.98
C ALA A 86 9.00 20.77 -15.14
N ALA A 87 7.78 21.27 -15.29
CA ALA A 87 7.25 22.33 -14.43
C ALA A 87 6.48 21.67 -13.27
N CYS A 88 7.15 21.49 -12.14
CA CYS A 88 6.57 20.89 -10.94
C CYS A 88 6.07 21.95 -9.97
N SER A 89 4.89 21.72 -9.40
CA SER A 89 4.28 22.50 -8.33
C SER A 89 4.00 21.61 -7.13
N GLY A 90 4.15 22.12 -5.90
CA GLY A 90 3.88 21.36 -4.67
C GLY A 90 4.99 20.41 -4.20
N LEU A 91 6.20 20.50 -4.76
CA LEU A 91 7.35 19.71 -4.28
C LEU A 91 7.59 19.92 -2.79
N GLY A 92 7.78 18.83 -2.05
CA GLY A 92 7.96 18.79 -0.60
C GLY A 92 6.67 18.90 0.21
N THR A 93 5.52 19.12 -0.43
CA THR A 93 4.22 19.29 0.27
C THR A 93 3.40 18.00 0.36
N LEU A 94 4.01 16.86 0.02
CA LEU A 94 3.39 15.53 -0.04
C LEU A 94 2.36 15.35 -1.17
N ALA A 95 2.16 16.37 -2.00
CA ALA A 95 1.37 16.30 -3.21
C ALA A 95 2.00 17.22 -4.25
N ALA A 96 2.63 16.64 -5.26
CA ALA A 96 3.28 17.38 -6.34
C ALA A 96 2.60 17.07 -7.67
N THR A 97 2.43 18.10 -8.51
CA THR A 97 1.95 17.95 -9.88
C THR A 97 2.97 18.56 -10.81
N CYS A 98 3.47 17.74 -11.74
CA CYS A 98 4.42 18.12 -12.77
C CYS A 98 3.76 18.10 -14.13
N THR A 99 3.97 19.16 -14.92
CA THR A 99 3.54 19.25 -16.30
C THR A 99 4.75 19.32 -17.22
N PHE A 100 4.59 18.77 -18.42
CA PHE A 100 5.65 18.78 -19.43
C PHE A 100 5.22 19.67 -20.59
N GLY A 101 6.17 20.40 -21.18
CA GLY A 101 5.93 21.32 -22.29
C GLY A 101 5.73 20.60 -23.64
N ASP A 102 4.95 19.53 -23.66
CA ASP A 102 4.74 18.69 -24.83
C ASP A 102 3.36 18.96 -25.48
N PRO A 103 3.21 18.72 -26.80
CA PRO A 103 1.95 18.99 -27.52
C PRO A 103 0.75 18.15 -27.07
N TRP A 104 0.97 17.12 -26.27
CA TRP A 104 -0.01 16.08 -25.97
C TRP A 104 -0.50 16.15 -24.51
N GLY A 105 0.03 17.13 -23.76
CA GLY A 105 -0.47 17.51 -22.44
C GLY A 105 -0.15 16.48 -21.37
N GLN A 106 1.09 16.01 -21.30
CA GLN A 106 1.49 15.09 -20.23
C GLN A 106 1.46 15.76 -18.87
N THR A 107 0.82 15.06 -17.93
CA THR A 107 0.80 15.46 -16.52
C THR A 107 1.14 14.28 -15.64
N LEU A 108 1.98 14.53 -14.64
CA LEU A 108 2.41 13.57 -13.63
C LEU A 108 2.02 14.10 -12.25
N THR A 109 1.15 13.38 -11.56
CA THR A 109 0.76 13.68 -10.19
C THR A 109 1.42 12.69 -9.25
N ILE A 110 2.06 13.19 -8.20
CA ILE A 110 2.74 12.40 -7.18
C ILE A 110 2.07 12.71 -5.85
N ILE A 111 1.57 11.68 -5.18
CA ILE A 111 0.96 11.76 -3.86
C ILE A 111 1.84 10.95 -2.91
N VAL A 112 2.35 11.61 -1.88
CA VAL A 112 3.17 11.01 -0.85
C VAL A 112 2.32 10.81 0.40
N THR A 113 2.35 9.62 0.96
CA THR A 113 1.70 9.34 2.25
C THR A 113 2.75 8.76 3.19
N ASN A 114 3.07 9.52 4.24
CA ASN A 114 3.93 9.02 5.30
C ASN A 114 3.12 8.10 6.20
N LYS A 115 3.46 6.80 6.17
CA LYS A 115 2.82 5.75 6.98
C LYS A 115 3.66 5.37 8.19
N ALA A 116 4.58 6.24 8.60
CA ALA A 116 5.52 6.07 9.71
C ALA A 116 6.25 4.72 9.63
N ILE A 117 5.93 3.79 10.52
CA ILE A 117 6.59 2.48 10.65
C ILE A 117 6.44 1.63 9.38
N ALA A 118 5.34 1.77 8.64
CA ALA A 118 5.20 1.04 7.38
C ALA A 118 5.97 1.65 6.21
N GLY A 119 6.66 2.77 6.41
CA GLY A 119 7.41 3.49 5.39
C GLY A 119 6.63 4.65 4.79
N VAL A 120 7.17 5.20 3.71
CA VAL A 120 6.54 6.30 2.95
C VAL A 120 6.11 5.75 1.60
N SER A 121 4.83 5.89 1.26
CA SER A 121 4.31 5.49 -0.05
C SER A 121 4.32 6.66 -1.02
N PHE A 122 4.88 6.44 -2.21
CA PHE A 122 4.86 7.34 -3.34
C PHE A 122 3.90 6.78 -4.39
N ALA A 123 2.71 7.38 -4.50
CA ALA A 123 1.73 7.05 -5.52
C ALA A 123 1.89 8.02 -6.69
N VAL A 124 2.17 7.50 -7.87
CA VAL A 124 2.38 8.27 -9.09
C VAL A 124 1.24 7.98 -10.05
N THR A 125 0.63 9.03 -10.60
CA THR A 125 -0.39 8.93 -11.65
C THR A 125 0.05 9.78 -12.84
N ALA A 126 0.19 9.16 -14.00
CA ALA A 126 0.55 9.83 -15.24
C ALA A 126 -0.64 9.82 -16.19
N THR A 127 -0.87 10.93 -16.90
CA THR A 127 -1.94 11.06 -17.90
C THR A 127 -1.48 11.82 -19.13
N HIS A 128 -2.01 11.44 -20.29
CA HIS A 128 -1.66 12.01 -21.60
C HIS A 128 -2.83 11.84 -22.60
N SER A 129 -2.93 12.69 -23.63
CA SER A 129 -3.90 12.57 -24.73
C SER A 129 -3.26 12.24 -26.09
N ILE A 130 -3.63 11.11 -26.70
CA ILE A 130 -3.13 10.67 -28.01
C ILE A 130 -4.15 11.03 -29.11
N PRO A 131 -3.74 11.64 -30.24
CA PRO A 131 -4.62 11.85 -31.38
C PRO A 131 -4.94 10.53 -32.09
N VAL A 132 -6.22 10.33 -32.43
CA VAL A 132 -6.65 9.18 -33.25
C VAL A 132 -6.42 9.46 -34.73
N ALA A 133 -5.92 8.47 -35.47
CA ALA A 133 -5.60 8.65 -36.88
C ALA A 133 -6.80 8.40 -37.79
N ILE A 134 -7.54 7.31 -37.57
CA ILE A 134 -8.58 6.84 -38.51
C ILE A 134 -9.97 6.99 -37.89
N MET A 135 -10.11 6.84 -36.58
CA MET A 135 -11.38 7.03 -35.86
C MET A 135 -11.97 8.45 -36.00
N GLN A 136 -11.13 9.46 -36.21
CA GLN A 136 -11.58 10.84 -36.47
C GLN A 136 -12.43 10.96 -37.74
N VAL A 137 -12.22 10.09 -38.74
CA VAL A 137 -13.00 10.07 -39.99
C VAL A 137 -14.40 9.49 -39.77
N LEU A 138 -14.56 8.64 -38.76
CA LEU A 138 -15.82 8.00 -38.39
C LEU A 138 -16.64 8.81 -37.38
N GLY A 139 -16.26 10.07 -37.11
CA GLY A 139 -16.96 10.96 -36.18
C GLY A 139 -16.69 10.69 -34.69
N SER A 140 -15.75 9.80 -34.36
CA SER A 140 -15.25 9.66 -33.00
C SER A 140 -14.36 10.88 -32.64
N GLY A 141 -14.26 11.20 -31.36
CA GLY A 141 -13.49 12.35 -30.85
C GLY A 141 -12.04 12.37 -31.36
N ARG A 142 -11.40 13.54 -31.33
CA ARG A 142 -10.07 13.77 -31.95
C ARG A 142 -8.91 13.16 -31.15
N SER A 143 -9.14 12.76 -29.90
CA SER A 143 -8.12 12.15 -29.04
C SER A 143 -8.68 11.09 -28.09
N ILE A 144 -7.79 10.24 -27.60
CA ILE A 144 -8.03 9.27 -26.53
C ILE A 144 -7.14 9.64 -25.34
N ASN A 145 -7.70 9.68 -24.14
CA ASN A 145 -6.95 9.87 -22.91
C ASN A 145 -6.42 8.53 -22.40
N VAL A 146 -5.13 8.49 -22.09
CA VAL A 146 -4.47 7.33 -21.50
C VAL A 146 -3.94 7.73 -20.13
N SER A 147 -4.10 6.82 -19.17
CA SER A 147 -3.57 7.00 -17.82
C SER A 147 -2.94 5.71 -17.30
N ALA A 148 -1.95 5.89 -16.44
CA ALA A 148 -1.36 4.82 -15.64
C ALA A 148 -1.11 5.31 -14.22
N ALA A 149 -1.14 4.37 -13.29
CA ALA A 149 -0.84 4.63 -11.90
C ALA A 149 0.10 3.56 -11.36
N ALA A 150 1.01 3.99 -10.50
CA ALA A 150 2.00 3.14 -9.85
C ALA A 150 2.15 3.56 -8.39
N THR A 151 2.54 2.65 -7.51
CA THR A 151 2.83 2.98 -6.10
C THR A 151 4.04 2.21 -5.62
N ALA A 152 5.00 2.92 -5.04
CA ALA A 152 6.18 2.33 -4.40
C ALA A 152 6.22 2.73 -2.92
N VAL A 153 6.71 1.83 -2.07
CA VAL A 153 6.86 2.08 -0.62
C VAL A 153 8.34 2.08 -0.27
N ALA A 154 8.80 3.19 0.30
CA ALA A 154 10.14 3.37 0.80
C ALA A 154 10.20 3.03 2.29
N ARG A 155 11.13 2.15 2.68
CA ARG A 155 11.49 1.90 4.08
C ARG A 155 12.99 2.06 4.22
N ARG A 156 13.43 2.94 5.13
CA ARG A 156 14.85 3.22 5.33
C ARG A 156 15.51 2.08 6.11
N ALA A 157 16.81 1.88 5.88
CA ALA A 157 17.62 1.03 6.75
C ALA A 157 17.59 1.59 8.19
N GLY A 158 17.20 0.75 9.15
CA GLY A 158 16.98 1.15 10.55
C GLY A 158 15.55 1.56 10.89
N THR A 159 14.63 1.65 9.91
CA THR A 159 13.18 1.65 10.18
C THR A 159 12.76 0.20 10.39
N ASN A 160 13.07 -0.32 11.58
CA ASN A 160 12.60 -1.63 12.00
C ASN A 160 11.08 -1.58 12.17
N GLY A 161 10.42 -2.73 12.06
CA GLY A 161 9.01 -2.83 12.42
C GLY A 161 8.77 -2.38 13.87
N ALA A 162 7.52 -2.12 14.23
CA ALA A 162 7.19 -1.80 15.60
C ALA A 162 7.68 -2.94 16.52
N ALA A 163 8.30 -2.59 17.64
CA ALA A 163 8.67 -3.54 18.67
C ALA A 163 7.44 -4.29 19.20
N ILE A 164 6.29 -3.60 19.27
CA ILE A 164 4.99 -4.19 19.55
C ILE A 164 4.02 -3.74 18.46
N GLN A 165 3.39 -4.69 17.79
CA GLN A 165 2.38 -4.42 16.77
C GLN A 165 1.09 -5.20 17.04
N THR A 166 -0.04 -4.51 17.13
CA THR A 166 -1.37 -5.14 17.18
C THR A 166 -2.19 -4.80 15.95
N LEU A 167 -2.88 -5.79 15.41
CA LEU A 167 -3.75 -5.64 14.24
C LEU A 167 -5.25 -5.54 14.61
N SER A 168 -5.60 -5.80 15.86
CA SER A 168 -6.98 -5.76 16.36
C SER A 168 -7.51 -4.32 16.43
N PRO A 169 -8.72 -4.04 15.91
CA PRO A 169 -9.34 -2.71 15.99
C PRO A 169 -10.06 -2.41 17.31
N ALA A 170 -9.95 -3.29 18.30
CA ALA A 170 -10.60 -3.16 19.61
C ALA A 170 -10.25 -1.83 20.30
N GLY A 171 -11.26 -1.17 20.88
CA GLY A 171 -11.10 0.08 21.64
C GLY A 171 -11.02 1.37 20.79
N CYS A 172 -10.98 1.27 19.46
CA CYS A 172 -11.13 2.42 18.55
C CYS A 172 -12.38 2.25 17.67
N GLY A 173 -12.94 3.36 17.17
CA GLY A 173 -14.02 3.33 16.16
C GLY A 173 -15.34 2.71 16.63
N GLY A 174 -15.62 2.70 17.94
CA GLY A 174 -16.82 2.09 18.52
C GLY A 174 -16.70 0.57 18.77
N ASN A 175 -15.54 -0.03 18.49
CA ASN A 175 -15.28 -1.43 18.83
C ASN A 175 -15.06 -1.58 20.34
N GLY A 176 -15.73 -2.56 20.95
CA GLY A 176 -15.53 -2.87 22.37
C GLY A 176 -14.16 -3.49 22.67
N GLY A 177 -13.72 -3.39 23.92
CA GLY A 177 -12.45 -3.95 24.41
C GLY A 177 -11.25 -3.02 24.25
N GLN A 178 -10.06 -3.58 24.39
CA GLN A 178 -8.77 -2.90 24.19
C GLN A 178 -7.89 -3.74 23.27
N SER A 179 -7.08 -3.10 22.43
CA SER A 179 -6.19 -3.80 21.50
C SER A 179 -4.84 -4.12 22.14
N LEU A 180 -4.24 -3.14 22.82
CA LEU A 180 -3.03 -3.30 23.61
C LEU A 180 -3.28 -2.71 25.01
N THR A 181 -3.11 -3.54 26.04
CA THR A 181 -3.27 -3.12 27.44
C THR A 181 -2.00 -3.38 28.22
N PHE A 182 -1.43 -2.33 28.79
CA PHE A 182 -0.45 -2.44 29.86
C PHE A 182 -1.18 -2.50 31.20
N GLN A 183 -0.80 -3.45 32.05
CA GLN A 183 -1.42 -3.64 33.37
C GLN A 183 -0.43 -4.29 34.35
N GLY A 184 -0.67 -4.09 35.65
CA GLY A 184 0.12 -4.69 36.71
C GLY A 184 0.88 -3.67 37.56
N SER A 185 1.92 -4.15 38.27
CA SER A 185 2.72 -3.36 39.22
C SER A 185 4.20 -3.21 38.81
N SER A 186 4.62 -3.79 37.69
CA SER A 186 6.01 -3.76 37.20
C SER A 186 6.22 -2.72 36.08
N LYS A 187 7.44 -2.21 35.94
CA LYS A 187 7.78 -1.26 34.88
C LYS A 187 8.07 -1.95 33.56
N THR A 188 7.53 -1.43 32.46
CA THR A 188 7.76 -1.95 31.11
C THR A 188 8.70 -1.05 30.33
N TYR A 189 9.74 -1.64 29.72
CA TYR A 189 10.73 -0.91 28.91
C TYR A 189 10.66 -1.43 27.48
N VAL A 190 10.19 -0.60 26.55
CA VAL A 190 10.10 -0.93 25.13
C VAL A 190 11.19 -0.18 24.39
N THR A 191 12.05 -0.91 23.69
CA THR A 191 13.05 -0.31 22.79
C THR A 191 12.56 -0.47 21.36
N GLY A 192 12.15 0.64 20.74
CA GLY A 192 11.47 0.66 19.45
C GLY A 192 10.04 1.18 19.54
N ASP A 193 9.36 1.17 18.41
CA ASP A 193 8.04 1.79 18.27
C ASP A 193 6.91 0.83 18.69
N ILE A 194 5.78 1.39 19.12
CA ILE A 194 4.53 0.66 19.38
C ILE A 194 3.50 1.08 18.33
N TRP A 195 2.87 0.09 17.69
CA TRP A 195 1.79 0.30 16.74
C TRP A 195 0.56 -0.50 17.11
N SER A 196 -0.60 0.15 17.16
CA SER A 196 -1.86 -0.53 17.42
C SER A 196 -2.93 -0.10 16.44
N ASN A 197 -3.55 -1.08 15.78
CA ASN A 197 -4.79 -0.85 15.03
C ASN A 197 -6.00 -0.61 15.92
N GLY A 198 -5.87 -0.67 17.24
CA GLY A 198 -6.92 -0.33 18.18
C GLY A 198 -6.37 0.51 19.32
N SER A 199 -7.03 0.56 20.48
CA SER A 199 -6.57 1.42 21.57
C SER A 199 -5.28 0.88 22.20
N VAL A 200 -4.37 1.79 22.54
CA VAL A 200 -3.29 1.52 23.47
C VAL A 200 -3.69 2.09 24.83
N PHE A 201 -3.86 1.21 25.81
CA PHE A 201 -4.40 1.53 27.12
C PHE A 201 -3.42 1.12 28.21
N ASP A 202 -3.37 1.89 29.29
CA ASP A 202 -2.66 1.52 30.51
C ASP A 202 -3.63 1.51 31.70
N ASN A 203 -3.69 0.38 32.40
CA ASN A 203 -4.47 0.16 33.61
C ASN A 203 -3.57 -0.10 34.84
N SER A 204 -2.30 0.24 34.74
CA SER A 204 -1.34 0.03 35.81
C SER A 204 -1.50 1.13 36.87
N ALA A 205 -1.94 0.75 38.08
CA ALA A 205 -2.26 1.72 39.14
C ALA A 205 -1.05 2.58 39.58
N SER A 206 0.19 2.13 39.34
CA SER A 206 1.45 2.86 39.65
C SER A 206 2.67 2.40 38.83
N ALA A 207 2.49 1.41 37.96
CA ALA A 207 3.55 0.84 37.15
C ALA A 207 3.58 1.54 35.81
N GLY A 208 4.62 2.30 35.53
CA GLY A 208 4.76 2.95 34.22
C GLY A 208 5.83 2.27 33.41
N GLY A 209 6.53 3.06 32.61
CA GLY A 209 7.49 2.49 31.71
C GLY A 209 8.24 3.52 30.91
N SER A 210 9.03 3.05 29.97
CA SER A 210 9.58 3.91 28.94
C SER A 210 9.48 3.26 27.58
N VAL A 211 9.04 4.02 26.59
CA VAL A 211 9.11 3.66 25.18
C VAL A 211 10.22 4.49 24.56
N ASN A 212 11.30 3.83 24.18
CA ASN A 212 12.35 4.44 23.37
C ASN A 212 11.98 4.34 21.88
N GLY A 213 10.97 5.10 21.48
CA GLY A 213 10.35 5.07 20.17
C GLY A 213 9.04 5.86 20.12
N ASN A 214 8.29 5.71 19.03
CA ASN A 214 6.97 6.30 18.82
C ASN A 214 5.87 5.40 19.37
N VAL A 215 4.73 5.98 19.74
CA VAL A 215 3.50 5.23 20.03
C VAL A 215 2.41 5.72 19.10
N ILE A 216 1.87 4.79 18.30
CA ILE A 216 0.87 5.10 17.30
C ILE A 216 -0.35 4.19 17.50
N ASP A 217 -1.53 4.80 17.56
CA ASP A 217 -2.82 4.11 17.52
C ASP A 217 -3.71 4.66 16.40
N ILE A 218 -4.83 4.03 16.08
CA ILE A 218 -5.77 4.57 15.06
C ILE A 218 -7.01 5.23 15.68
N CYS A 219 -7.00 5.46 17.00
CA CYS A 219 -8.14 6.02 17.70
C CYS A 219 -8.39 7.47 17.29
N GLY A 220 -9.58 8.01 17.58
CA GLY A 220 -9.93 9.40 17.24
C GLY A 220 -9.16 10.42 18.08
N SER A 221 -8.92 10.11 19.36
CA SER A 221 -8.00 10.83 20.23
C SER A 221 -6.61 10.21 20.13
N GLN A 222 -5.56 11.04 20.09
CA GLN A 222 -4.17 10.57 20.16
C GLN A 222 -3.97 9.62 21.35
N PRO A 223 -3.13 8.57 21.20
CA PRO A 223 -2.79 7.70 22.31
C PRO A 223 -2.10 8.57 23.36
N ALA A 224 -2.75 8.71 24.51
CA ALA A 224 -2.16 9.34 25.67
C ALA A 224 -1.69 8.22 26.59
N LEU A 225 -0.45 7.74 26.44
CA LEU A 225 0.23 6.98 27.50
C LEU A 225 0.58 7.89 28.69
N THR A 226 -0.16 8.97 28.92
CA THR A 226 0.25 10.05 29.82
C THR A 226 -0.47 10.05 31.16
N THR A 227 -1.34 9.07 31.45
CA THR A 227 -1.94 8.99 32.78
C THR A 227 -2.28 7.56 33.21
N PRO A 228 -1.85 7.12 34.40
CA PRO A 228 -1.08 7.89 35.39
C PRO A 228 0.43 7.77 35.14
N THR A 229 1.19 8.81 35.51
CA THR A 229 2.63 8.72 35.83
C THR A 229 3.01 7.33 36.36
N PRO A 230 4.03 6.62 35.84
CA PRO A 230 5.26 7.12 35.20
C PRO A 230 5.62 6.54 33.80
N TRP A 231 4.89 6.86 32.72
CA TRP A 231 5.35 6.55 31.35
C TRP A 231 6.19 7.69 30.74
N THR A 232 7.28 7.31 30.06
CA THR A 232 8.13 8.23 29.29
C THR A 232 8.22 7.74 27.84
N VAL A 233 7.89 8.59 26.87
CA VAL A 233 7.98 8.26 25.44
C VAL A 233 9.02 9.20 24.84
N SER A 234 10.09 8.66 24.26
CA SER A 234 11.15 9.47 23.64
C SER A 234 10.75 10.01 22.26
N GLY A 235 9.87 9.31 21.56
CA GLY A 235 9.34 9.70 20.25
C GLY A 235 7.98 10.39 20.30
N THR A 236 7.25 10.32 19.19
CA THR A 236 5.95 10.96 19.01
C THR A 236 4.81 10.05 19.44
N GLN A 237 3.75 10.65 20.01
CA GLN A 237 2.45 10.01 20.20
C GLN A 237 1.47 10.60 19.18
N ALA A 238 0.98 9.80 18.24
CA ALA A 238 0.14 10.29 17.13
C ALA A 238 -0.87 9.24 16.67
N ASN A 239 -1.89 9.70 15.94
CA ASN A 239 -2.84 8.81 15.27
C ASN A 239 -2.19 8.33 13.96
N GLY A 240 -2.26 7.03 13.72
CA GLY A 240 -1.85 6.37 12.51
C GLY A 240 -3.03 5.97 11.63
N TRP A 241 -2.84 4.88 10.91
CA TRP A 241 -3.79 4.32 9.95
C TRP A 241 -3.92 2.82 10.21
N THR A 242 -5.00 2.20 9.76
CA THR A 242 -5.18 0.75 9.95
C THR A 242 -4.15 -0.02 9.14
N MET A 243 -3.23 -0.69 9.84
CA MET A 243 -2.25 -1.57 9.22
C MET A 243 -2.95 -2.85 8.74
N PRO A 244 -2.96 -3.17 7.44
CA PRO A 244 -3.57 -4.39 6.97
C PRO A 244 -2.81 -5.59 7.51
N ASP A 245 -3.53 -6.68 7.76
CA ASP A 245 -2.92 -7.97 7.99
C ASP A 245 -2.05 -8.31 6.76
N PRO A 246 -0.75 -8.60 6.93
CA PRO A 246 0.11 -9.03 5.83
C PRO A 246 -0.38 -10.31 5.13
N GLY A 247 -1.38 -11.00 5.68
CA GLY A 247 -2.08 -12.09 5.02
C GLY A 247 -1.19 -13.32 4.84
N TYR A 248 -0.18 -13.47 5.72
CA TYR A 248 0.68 -14.65 5.70
C TYR A 248 -0.19 -15.87 5.94
N PRO A 249 -0.19 -16.87 5.02
CA PRO A 249 -0.90 -18.10 5.25
C PRO A 249 -0.34 -18.72 6.52
N LEU A 250 -1.19 -18.90 7.53
CA LEU A 250 -0.80 -19.54 8.77
C LEU A 250 -0.21 -20.92 8.41
N PRO A 251 1.01 -21.25 8.88
CA PRO A 251 1.52 -22.60 8.78
C PRO A 251 0.46 -23.57 9.34
N PRO A 252 0.32 -24.79 8.81
CA PRO A 252 -0.62 -25.76 9.33
C PRO A 252 -0.41 -25.92 10.83
N LEU A 253 -1.36 -25.44 11.62
CA LEU A 253 -1.33 -25.60 13.07
C LEU A 253 -1.86 -26.98 13.43
N ASN A 254 -1.46 -27.48 14.59
CA ASN A 254 -1.98 -28.73 15.13
C ASN A 254 -3.52 -28.67 15.24
N ALA A 255 -4.19 -29.73 14.79
CA ALA A 255 -5.66 -29.82 14.78
C ALA A 255 -6.26 -29.80 16.20
N SER A 256 -5.51 -30.33 17.17
CA SER A 256 -5.85 -30.31 18.59
C SER A 256 -5.03 -29.25 19.33
N SER A 257 -5.63 -28.70 20.39
CA SER A 257 -4.91 -27.83 21.32
C SER A 257 -3.85 -28.63 22.07
N GLN A 258 -2.62 -28.12 22.08
CA GLN A 258 -1.51 -28.69 22.84
C GLN A 258 -1.62 -28.33 24.32
N SER A 259 -1.06 -29.20 25.17
CA SER A 259 -0.86 -28.94 26.60
C SER A 259 0.58 -28.51 26.84
N TRP A 260 0.76 -27.66 27.84
CA TRP A 260 2.07 -27.19 28.29
C TRP A 260 2.90 -28.34 28.86
N SER A 261 4.19 -28.36 28.53
CA SER A 261 5.08 -29.43 28.96
C SER A 261 5.46 -29.35 30.45
N SER A 262 5.53 -28.15 31.02
CA SER A 262 5.82 -27.92 32.45
C SER A 262 5.26 -26.57 32.91
N THR A 263 5.13 -26.40 34.24
CA THR A 263 4.78 -25.12 34.90
C THR A 263 6.00 -24.19 35.08
N SER A 264 7.22 -24.62 34.74
CA SER A 264 8.42 -23.77 34.74
C SER A 264 9.56 -24.44 33.97
N GLY A 265 10.41 -23.64 33.34
CA GLY A 265 11.63 -24.05 32.65
C GLY A 265 11.41 -24.80 31.34
N SER A 266 10.22 -24.73 30.73
CA SER A 266 9.93 -25.42 29.47
C SER A 266 10.23 -24.59 28.23
N VAL A 267 10.47 -25.28 27.12
CA VAL A 267 10.49 -24.71 25.76
C VAL A 267 9.30 -25.29 25.00
N GLU A 268 8.27 -24.48 24.77
CA GLU A 268 7.10 -24.93 24.03
C GLU A 268 7.31 -24.86 22.52
N GLN A 269 6.64 -25.77 21.81
CA GLN A 269 6.69 -25.85 20.36
C GLN A 269 5.55 -25.05 19.72
N PRO A 270 5.73 -24.54 18.48
CA PRO A 270 4.69 -23.85 17.73
C PRO A 270 3.41 -24.68 17.59
N GLY A 271 2.26 -24.05 17.74
CA GLY A 271 0.97 -24.73 17.66
C GLY A 271 -0.21 -23.97 18.26
N THR A 272 -1.35 -24.66 18.33
CA THR A 272 -2.58 -24.13 18.92
C THR A 272 -2.65 -24.48 20.39
N TYR A 273 -2.92 -23.51 21.26
CA TYR A 273 -3.11 -23.69 22.70
C TYR A 273 -4.49 -23.18 23.12
N SER A 274 -5.10 -23.85 24.09
CA SER A 274 -6.42 -23.46 24.61
C SER A 274 -6.39 -22.14 25.38
N SER A 275 -5.27 -21.85 26.06
CA SER A 275 -5.06 -20.65 26.85
C SER A 275 -3.57 -20.32 26.89
N ASP A 276 -3.26 -19.08 27.27
CA ASP A 276 -1.91 -18.67 27.64
C ASP A 276 -1.41 -19.49 28.85
N PRO A 277 -0.09 -19.65 29.01
CA PRO A 277 0.45 -20.18 30.23
C PRO A 277 0.35 -19.09 31.30
N ARG A 278 -0.09 -19.46 32.49
CA ARG A 278 0.06 -18.63 33.69
C ARG A 278 0.96 -19.31 34.71
N PRO A 279 2.17 -19.76 34.32
CA PRO A 279 3.01 -20.46 35.26
C PRO A 279 3.59 -19.45 36.25
N SER A 280 3.88 -19.90 37.45
CA SER A 280 4.65 -19.12 38.42
C SER A 280 6.15 -19.00 38.06
N GLY A 281 6.59 -19.55 36.92
CA GLY A 281 7.98 -19.61 36.48
C GLY A 281 8.21 -19.21 35.02
N CYS A 282 9.48 -19.24 34.59
CA CYS A 282 9.90 -18.86 33.23
C CYS A 282 9.58 -19.97 32.22
N TYR A 283 9.21 -19.60 31.00
CA TYR A 283 9.06 -20.52 29.87
C TYR A 283 9.62 -19.85 28.61
N PHE A 284 9.95 -20.65 27.61
CA PHE A 284 10.47 -20.21 26.33
C PHE A 284 9.56 -20.70 25.22
N LEU A 285 9.39 -19.89 24.18
CA LEU A 285 8.71 -20.28 22.96
C LEU A 285 9.78 -20.53 21.90
N ALA A 286 9.82 -21.73 21.33
CA ALA A 286 10.65 -21.96 20.15
C ALA A 286 10.17 -21.09 18.97
N GLY A 287 11.05 -20.77 18.02
CA GLY A 287 10.66 -19.97 16.85
C GLY A 287 9.52 -20.63 16.06
N GLY A 288 8.43 -19.89 15.81
CA GLY A 288 7.31 -20.34 14.99
C GLY A 288 6.00 -19.60 15.29
N VAL A 289 4.89 -20.18 14.83
CA VAL A 289 3.55 -19.58 14.94
C VAL A 289 2.76 -20.21 16.09
N TYR A 290 2.21 -19.37 16.95
CA TYR A 290 1.41 -19.77 18.10
C TYR A 290 -0.01 -19.20 17.97
N ASN A 291 -1.01 -20.02 18.26
CA ASN A 291 -2.40 -19.59 18.33
C ASN A 291 -2.92 -19.85 19.74
N PHE A 292 -3.00 -18.79 20.55
CA PHE A 292 -3.63 -18.81 21.87
C PHE A 292 -5.10 -18.41 21.74
N LYS A 293 -6.02 -19.37 21.87
CA LYS A 293 -7.46 -19.16 21.63
C LYS A 293 -8.11 -18.07 22.51
N VAL A 294 -7.52 -17.79 23.66
CA VAL A 294 -8.02 -16.82 24.66
C VAL A 294 -7.15 -15.55 24.69
N GLY A 295 -6.21 -15.42 23.76
CA GLY A 295 -5.19 -14.36 23.76
C GLY A 295 -3.98 -14.72 24.62
N ILE A 296 -3.02 -13.79 24.69
CA ILE A 296 -1.78 -13.92 25.45
C ILE A 296 -1.73 -12.87 26.56
N THR A 297 -1.45 -13.29 27.79
CA THR A 297 -1.14 -12.42 28.92
C THR A 297 0.27 -12.71 29.38
N GLU A 298 1.13 -11.71 29.33
CA GLU A 298 2.49 -11.83 29.82
C GLU A 298 2.59 -11.28 31.25
N ASN A 299 2.85 -12.17 32.21
CA ASN A 299 3.07 -11.80 33.61
C ASN A 299 4.58 -11.86 33.90
N GLY A 300 5.24 -10.71 33.94
CA GLY A 300 6.68 -10.60 34.21
C GLY A 300 7.45 -9.96 33.05
N GLY A 301 8.68 -10.42 32.80
CA GLY A 301 9.53 -9.90 31.73
C GLY A 301 9.49 -10.82 30.50
N PHE A 302 9.18 -10.25 29.33
CA PHE A 302 9.37 -10.90 28.03
C PHE A 302 10.74 -10.53 27.48
N VAL A 303 11.55 -11.55 27.20
CA VAL A 303 12.84 -11.39 26.52
C VAL A 303 12.74 -12.14 25.20
N SER A 304 12.53 -11.39 24.12
CA SER A 304 12.76 -11.89 22.76
C SER A 304 14.19 -11.52 22.37
N ASN A 305 14.97 -12.53 21.99
CA ASN A 305 16.28 -12.35 21.38
C ASN A 305 16.18 -12.17 19.86
#